data_AF-A0A521WMP1-F1
#
_entry.id   AF-A0A521WMP1-F1
#
_cell.length_a   1.000
_cell.length_b   1.000
_cell.length_c   1.000
_cell.angle_alpha   90.00
_cell.angle_beta   90.00
_cell.angle_gamma   90.00
#
_symmetry.space_group_name_H-M   'P 1'
#
loop_
_entity.id
_entity.type
_entity.pdbx_description
1 polymer ?
#
loop_
_entity_poly.entity_id
_entity_poly.type
_entity_poly.pdbx_seq_one_letter_code
_entity_poly.pdbx_strand_id
1 'polypeptide(L)' 'MKTNKSYAKRLKVTRTGKILARGTGQNHFNSKESRRSQLNKKRSAPFHMSNKEKSRFISSSF' A
#
# COMPACT_ATOMS: atom_id res chain seq x y z
N MET A 1 -15.50 -4.83 15.89
CA MET A 1 -15.28 -4.79 14.42
C MET A 1 -14.16 -5.76 14.06
N LYS A 2 -14.34 -6.62 13.05
CA LYS A 2 -13.29 -7.57 12.63
C LYS A 2 -12.25 -6.84 11.78
N THR A 3 -10.97 -7.18 11.94
CA THR A 3 -9.91 -6.61 11.10
C THR A 3 -10.13 -7.01 9.64
N ASN A 4 -10.14 -6.02 8.74
CA ASN A 4 -10.14 -6.31 7.32
C ASN A 4 -8.76 -6.84 6.89
N LYS A 5 -8.65 -8.17 6.78
CA LYS A 5 -7.39 -8.85 6.49
C LYS A 5 -6.83 -8.52 5.10
N SER A 6 -7.67 -8.13 4.14
CA SER A 6 -7.16 -7.77 2.81
C SER A 6 -6.31 -6.50 2.86
N TYR A 7 -6.73 -5.50 3.66
CA TYR A 7 -5.96 -4.28 3.89
C TYR A 7 -4.78 -4.51 4.82
N ALA A 8 -4.97 -5.21 5.94
CA ALA A 8 -3.90 -5.45 6.91
C ALA A 8 -2.71 -6.24 6.31
N LYS A 9 -2.96 -7.13 5.34
CA LYS A 9 -1.89 -7.88 4.65
C LYS A 9 -1.11 -7.04 3.63
N ARG A 10 -1.66 -5.93 3.15
CA ARG A 10 -1.16 -5.19 1.97
C ARG A 10 -0.70 -3.77 2.27
N LEU A 11 -1.27 -3.15 3.30
CA LEU A 11 -1.00 -1.77 3.70
C LEU A 11 -0.27 -1.75 5.04
N LYS A 12 0.72 -0.86 5.14
CA LYS A 12 1.41 -0.57 6.41
C LYS A 12 0.95 0.78 6.93
N VAL A 13 0.45 0.81 8.16
CA VAL A 13 0.22 2.05 8.90
C VAL A 13 1.50 2.39 9.65
N THR A 14 2.02 3.60 9.42
CA THR A 14 3.18 4.11 10.14
C THR A 14 2.77 4.67 11.50
N ARG A 15 3.73 4.86 12.41
CA ARG A 15 3.48 5.45 13.74
C ARG A 15 2.74 6.79 13.69
N THR A 16 2.99 7.60 12.64
CA THR A 16 2.35 8.90 12.45
C THR A 16 1.01 8.83 11.70
N GLY A 17 0.47 7.62 11.48
CA GLY A 17 -0.83 7.42 10.82
C GLY A 17 -0.81 7.52 9.29
N LYS A 18 0.36 7.70 8.66
CA LYS A 18 0.49 7.61 7.19
C LYS A 18 0.37 6.16 6.75
N ILE A 19 -0.29 5.93 5.63
CA ILE A 19 -0.49 4.61 5.04
C ILE A 19 0.48 4.44 3.88
N LEU A 20 1.21 3.34 3.87
CA LEU A 20 2.15 2.97 2.83
C LEU A 20 1.69 1.69 2.13
N ALA A 21 1.85 1.67 0.80
CA ALA A 21 1.61 0.52 -0.05
C ALA A 21 2.87 0.18 -0.87
N ARG A 22 2.96 -1.05 -1.37
CA ARG A 22 3.97 -1.43 -2.37
C ARG A 22 3.60 -0.85 -3.74
N GLY A 23 4.59 -0.43 -4.54
CA GLY A 23 4.37 -0.03 -5.92
C GLY A 23 3.71 -1.14 -6.75
N THR A 24 2.77 -0.75 -7.60
CA THR A 24 1.95 -1.68 -8.41
C THR A 24 2.59 -1.95 -9.78
N GLY A 25 2.02 -2.88 -10.54
CA GLY A 25 2.37 -3.09 -11.94
C GLY A 25 3.68 -3.84 -12.19
N GLN A 26 4.10 -4.69 -11.26
CA GLN A 26 5.16 -5.68 -11.49
C GLN A 26 4.51 -6.98 -11.99
N ASN A 27 4.82 -7.39 -13.23
CA ASN A 27 4.27 -8.60 -13.87
C ASN A 27 5.28 -9.27 -14.82
N HIS A 28 4.86 -10.31 -15.56
CA HIS A 28 5.71 -11.04 -16.50
C HIS A 28 6.29 -10.17 -17.64
N PHE A 29 5.62 -9.08 -18.02
CA PHE A 29 6.07 -8.18 -19.10
C PHE A 29 7.10 -7.14 -18.63
N ASN A 30 7.53 -7.19 -17.37
CA ASN A 30 8.57 -6.32 -16.81
C ASN A 30 9.91 -6.41 -17.55
N SER A 31 10.18 -7.50 -18.29
CA SER A 31 11.41 -7.64 -19.09
C SER A 31 11.55 -6.56 -20.16
N LYS A 32 10.42 -6.00 -20.63
CA LYS A 32 10.38 -4.91 -21.61
C LYS A 32 10.36 -3.52 -20.96
N GLU A 33 10.30 -3.45 -19.63
CA GLU A 33 10.22 -2.20 -18.89
C GLU A 33 11.62 -1.62 -18.61
N SER A 34 11.76 -0.30 -18.69
CA SER A 34 13.00 0.39 -18.33
C SER A 34 13.44 0.11 -16.89
N ARG A 35 14.75 0.03 -16.66
CA ARG A 35 15.28 -0.23 -15.31
C ARG A 35 14.86 0.82 -14.28
N ARG A 36 14.77 2.09 -14.69
CA ARG A 36 14.35 3.20 -13.82
C ARG A 36 12.93 3.00 -13.29
N SER A 37 11.98 2.63 -14.14
CA SER A 37 10.60 2.42 -13.70
C SER A 37 10.44 1.15 -12.85
N GLN A 38 11.20 0.09 -13.15
CA GLN A 38 11.27 -1.10 -12.28
C GLN A 38 11.74 -0.74 -10.87
N LEU A 39 12.81 0.06 -10.74
CA LEU A 39 13.35 0.49 -9.44
C LEU A 39 12.37 1.38 -8.67
N ASN A 40 11.67 2.29 -9.35
CA ASN A 40 10.65 3.12 -8.72
C ASN A 40 9.53 2.28 -8.09
N LYS A 41 9.06 1.24 -8.80
CA LYS A 41 8.01 0.33 -8.32
C LYS A 41 8.44 -0.55 -7.13
N LYS A 42 9.74 -0.73 -6.89
CA LYS A 42 10.24 -1.45 -5.70
C LYS A 42 10.10 -0.64 -4.40
N ARG A 43 9.97 0.68 -4.50
CA ARG A 43 9.82 1.55 -3.33
C ARG A 43 8.38 1.53 -2.82
N SER A 44 8.21 1.71 -1.52
CA SER A 44 6.89 1.93 -0.93
C SER A 44 6.41 3.34 -1.26
N ALA A 45 5.13 3.47 -1.59
CA ALA A 45 4.49 4.73 -1.94
C ALA A 45 3.39 5.09 -0.92
N PRO A 46 3.12 6.39 -0.70
CA PRO A 46 1.99 6.81 0.10
C PRO A 46 0.68 6.34 -0.54
N PHE A 47 -0.20 5.76 0.27
CA PHE A 47 -1.55 5.40 -0.12
C PHE A 47 -2.51 6.43 0.46
N HIS A 48 -3.18 7.20 -0.42
CA HIS A 48 -4.10 8.24 -0.02
C HIS A 48 -5.48 7.64 0.26
N MET A 49 -6.00 7.92 1.45
CA MET A 49 -7.30 7.46 1.92
C MET A 49 -7.93 8.57 2.76
N SER A 50 -9.23 8.80 2.61
CA SER A 50 -9.98 9.75 3.42
C SER A 50 -10.13 9.24 4.86
N ASN A 51 -10.39 10.14 5.81
CA ASN A 51 -10.58 9.76 7.22
C ASN A 51 -11.78 8.83 7.43
N LYS A 52 -12.84 8.98 6.63
CA LYS A 52 -14.03 8.10 6.66
C LYS A 52 -13.69 6.67 6.24
N GLU A 53 -12.92 6.52 5.17
CA GLU A 53 -12.48 5.21 4.69
C GLU A 53 -11.51 4.54 5.67
N LYS A 54 -10.61 5.31 6.29
CA LYS A 54 -9.69 4.79 7.32
C LYS A 54 -10.47 4.18 8.48
N SER A 55 -11.44 4.91 9.02
CA SER A 55 -12.28 4.43 10.13
C SER A 55 -13.05 3.16 9.78
N ARG A 56 -13.57 3.07 8.55
CA ARG A 56 -14.35 1.91 8.10
C ARG A 56 -13.51 0.66 7.82
N PHE A 57 -12.34 0.82 7.20
CA PHE A 57 -11.57 -0.31 6.64
C PHE A 57 -10.33 -0.68 7.45
N ILE A 58 -9.74 0.28 8.17
CA ILE A 58 -8.56 0.10 9.01
C ILE A 58 -9.02 0.17 10.47
N SER A 59 -9.63 -0.94 10.89
CA SER A 59 -10.25 -1.10 12.20
C SER A 59 -9.26 -1.25 13.37
N SER A 60 -8.00 -1.60 13.10
CA SER A 60 -7.08 -2.02 14.14
C SER A 60 -6.15 -0.86 14.52
N SER A 61 -6.39 -0.28 15.69
CA SER A 61 -5.41 0.51 16.44
C SER A 61 -4.15 -0.33 16.65
N PHE A 62 -3.01 0.19 16.20
CA PHE A 62 -1.68 -0.24 16.62
C PHE A 62 -1.10 0.86 17.50
#